data_AF-A0A9W8H407-F1
#
_entry.id   AF-A0A9W8H407-F1
#
_cell.length_a   1.000
_cell.length_b   1.000
_cell.length_c   1.000
_cell.angle_alpha   90.00
_cell.angle_beta   90.00
_cell.angle_gamma   90.00
#
_symmetry.space_group_name_H-M   'P 1'
#
loop_
_entity.id
_entity.type
_entity.pdbx_description
1 polymer ?
#
loop_
_entity_poly.entity_id
_entity_poly.type
_entity_poly.pdbx_seq_one_letter_code
_entity_poly.pdbx_strand_id
1 'polypeptide(L)'
;MTAVGIPKLKVRVKKMQPLPACALEMSALATCWASFSTDDRRCAETAKALTACMQSARPAAAKRSSINFHLARLGRQVLGR
;
A
#
# COMPACT_ATOMS: atom_id res chain seq x y z
N MET A 1 27.61 -8.52 -25.91
CA MET A 1 26.44 -8.58 -25.00
C MET A 1 26.59 -9.83 -24.15
N THR A 2 27.03 -9.69 -22.90
CA THR A 2 27.21 -10.82 -21.99
C THR A 2 25.84 -11.41 -21.66
N ALA A 3 25.64 -12.69 -21.99
CA ALA A 3 24.43 -13.41 -21.64
C ALA A 3 24.35 -13.51 -20.11
N VAL A 4 23.52 -12.68 -19.48
CA VAL A 4 23.22 -12.77 -18.05
C VAL A 4 22.50 -14.09 -17.82
N GLY A 5 23.21 -15.09 -17.28
CA GLY A 5 22.64 -16.39 -16.93
C GLY A 5 21.74 -16.25 -15.71
N ILE A 6 20.43 -16.14 -15.93
CA ILE A 6 19.43 -16.09 -14.84
C ILE A 6 19.02 -17.54 -14.51
N PRO A 7 19.39 -18.11 -13.34
CA PRO A 7 19.05 -19.49 -12.99
C PRO A 7 17.56 -19.67 -12.67
N LYS A 8 16.88 -18.61 -12.20
CA LYS A 8 15.43 -18.62 -11.93
C LYS A 8 14.84 -17.24 -12.18
N LEU A 9 13.92 -17.16 -13.13
CA LEU A 9 13.18 -15.93 -13.42
C LEU A 9 12.21 -15.64 -12.26
N LYS A 10 12.55 -14.64 -11.43
CA LYS A 10 11.70 -14.16 -10.33
C LYS A 10 11.80 -12.66 -10.19
N VAL A 11 10.68 -12.05 -9.85
CA VAL A 11 10.60 -10.64 -9.45
C VAL A 11 10.79 -10.56 -7.94
N ARG A 12 11.70 -9.68 -7.50
CA ARG A 12 11.75 -9.22 -6.12
C ARG A 12 10.62 -8.23 -5.91
N VAL A 13 9.47 -8.72 -5.47
CA VAL A 13 8.29 -7.88 -5.26
C VAL A 13 8.62 -6.84 -4.18
N LYS A 14 8.54 -5.56 -4.53
CA LYS A 14 8.55 -4.48 -3.54
C LYS A 14 7.32 -4.68 -2.67
N LYS A 15 7.50 -4.83 -1.36
CA LYS A 15 6.39 -4.93 -0.40
C LYS A 15 5.61 -3.61 -0.42
N MET A 16 4.63 -3.50 -1.33
CA MET A 16 3.75 -2.35 -1.40
C MET A 16 2.73 -2.52 -0.28
N GLN A 17 2.95 -1.78 0.81
CA GLN A 17 1.98 -1.70 1.89
C GLN A 17 0.76 -0.95 1.33
N PRO A 18 -0.46 -1.50 1.40
CA PRO A 18 -1.65 -0.72 1.11
C PRO A 18 -1.70 0.46 2.08
N LEU A 19 -2.31 1.57 1.65
CA LEU A 19 -2.56 2.68 2.58
C LEU A 19 -3.37 2.13 3.77
N PRO A 20 -3.00 2.51 5.01
CA PRO A 20 -3.75 2.07 6.17
C PRO A 20 -5.19 2.61 6.11
N ALA A 21 -6.11 1.89 6.75
CA ALA A 21 -7.49 2.34 6.86
C ALA A 21 -7.51 3.74 7.49
N CYS A 22 -8.32 4.64 6.92
CA CYS A 22 -8.49 6.02 7.38
C CYS A 22 -7.25 6.93 7.28
N ALA A 23 -6.24 6.55 6.48
CA ALA A 23 -5.07 7.41 6.24
C ALA A 23 -5.45 8.82 5.74
N LEU A 24 -6.49 8.91 4.91
CA LEU A 24 -6.99 10.17 4.37
C LEU A 24 -7.57 11.06 5.49
N GLU A 25 -8.48 10.52 6.31
CA GLU A 25 -9.08 11.27 7.42
C GLU A 25 -8.04 11.71 8.45
N MET A 26 -7.04 10.85 8.73
CA MET A 26 -5.91 11.22 9.57
C MET A 26 -5.12 12.40 8.98
N SER A 27 -4.82 12.36 7.67
CA SER A 27 -4.12 13.47 7.02
C SER A 27 -4.93 14.76 7.04
N ALA A 28 -6.26 14.69 6.86
CA ALA A 28 -7.14 15.85 6.90
C ALA A 28 -7.14 16.51 8.28
N LEU A 29 -7.23 15.71 9.36
CA LEU A 29 -7.16 16.22 10.73
C LEU A 29 -5.78 16.83 11.03
N ALA A 30 -4.70 16.19 10.60
CA ALA A 30 -3.34 16.70 10.76
C ALA A 30 -3.13 18.03 10.01
N THR A 31 -3.66 18.17 8.79
CA THR A 31 -3.61 19.44 8.04
C THR A 31 -4.43 20.53 8.73
N CYS A 32 -5.57 20.18 9.31
CA CYS A 32 -6.37 21.13 10.08
C CYS A 32 -5.60 21.65 11.31
N TRP A 33 -4.98 20.75 12.07
CA TRP A 33 -4.12 21.12 13.21
C TRP A 33 -2.86 21.89 12.80
N ALA A 34 -2.32 21.63 11.61
CA ALA A 34 -1.19 22.41 11.10
C ALA A 34 -1.57 23.84 10.70
N SER A 35 -2.82 24.02 10.25
CA SER A 35 -3.35 25.34 9.82
C SER A 35 -3.92 26.14 10.99
N PHE A 36 -4.38 25.46 12.04
CA PHE A 36 -5.02 26.04 13.22
C PHE A 36 -4.38 25.51 14.51
N SER A 37 -5.16 25.38 15.58
CA SER A 37 -4.74 24.74 16.83
C SER A 37 -5.45 23.40 17.02
N THR A 38 -4.95 22.56 17.93
CA THR A 38 -5.51 21.24 18.23
C THR A 38 -6.93 21.29 18.76
N ASP A 39 -7.27 22.33 19.52
CA ASP A 39 -8.58 22.54 20.15
C ASP A 39 -9.49 23.48 19.34
N ASP A 40 -9.10 23.83 18.12
CA ASP A 40 -9.90 24.71 17.27
C ASP A 40 -11.18 24.00 16.80
N ARG A 41 -12.33 24.65 17.00
CA ARG A 41 -13.64 24.10 16.60
C ARG A 41 -13.74 23.80 15.11
N ARG A 42 -12.92 24.46 14.28
CA ARG A 42 -12.82 24.21 12.83
C ARG A 42 -12.35 22.79 12.51
N CYS A 43 -11.61 22.13 13.41
CA CYS A 43 -11.12 20.76 13.23
C CYS A 43 -12.08 19.69 13.78
N ALA A 44 -13.23 20.09 14.36
CA ALA A 44 -14.18 19.14 14.95
C ALA A 44 -14.76 18.17 13.91
N GLU A 45 -15.06 18.64 12.70
CA GLU A 45 -15.61 17.78 11.64
C GLU A 45 -14.58 16.78 11.12
N THR A 46 -13.32 17.18 10.93
CA THR A 46 -12.23 16.26 10.57
C THR A 46 -11.97 15.21 11.65
N ALA A 47 -12.12 15.58 12.93
CA ALA A 47 -11.97 14.66 14.05
C ALA A 47 -13.12 13.63 14.12
N LYS A 48 -14.36 14.07 13.87
CA LYS A 48 -15.53 13.18 13.76
C LYS A 48 -15.39 12.20 12.60
N ALA A 49 -14.96 12.68 11.43
CA ALA A 49 -14.74 11.84 10.25
C ALA A 49 -13.70 10.73 10.51
N LEU A 50 -12.58 11.09 11.14
CA LEU A 50 -11.58 10.10 11.55
C LEU A 50 -12.14 9.08 12.55
N THR A 51 -12.88 9.54 13.56
CA THR A 51 -13.47 8.66 14.58
C THR A 51 -14.46 7.68 13.96
N ALA A 52 -15.34 8.15 13.08
CA ALA A 52 -16.30 7.31 12.36
C ALA A 52 -15.59 6.29 11.47
N CYS A 53 -14.53 6.71 10.77
CA CYS A 53 -13.73 5.80 9.97
C CYS A 53 -13.08 4.71 10.83
N MET A 54 -12.44 5.08 11.95
CA MET A 54 -11.80 4.14 12.88
C MET A 54 -12.77 3.10 13.47
N GLN A 55 -14.02 3.49 13.74
CA GLN A 55 -15.06 2.55 14.22
C GLN A 55 -15.44 1.50 13.18
N SER A 56 -15.40 1.85 11.90
CA SER A 56 -15.75 0.96 10.78
C SER A 56 -14.54 0.25 10.15
N ALA A 57 -13.33 0.70 10.46
CA ALA A 57 -12.11 0.28 9.81
C ALA A 57 -11.83 -1.21 10.05
N ARG A 58 -11.59 -1.94 8.96
CA ARG A 58 -11.08 -3.31 8.98
C ARG A 58 -9.68 -3.36 8.37
N PRO A 59 -8.77 -4.21 8.89
CA PRO A 59 -7.46 -4.36 8.30
C PRO A 59 -7.59 -4.85 6.85
N ALA A 60 -6.97 -4.12 5.93
CA ALA A 60 -6.95 -4.50 4.52
C ALA A 60 -6.17 -5.82 4.36
N ALA A 61 -6.80 -6.83 3.76
CA ALA A 61 -6.12 -8.07 3.45
C ALA A 61 -5.03 -7.81 2.40
N ALA A 62 -3.79 -8.17 2.71
CA ALA A 62 -2.69 -8.05 1.76
C ALA A 62 -2.89 -9.04 0.60
N LYS A 63 -3.22 -8.51 -0.60
CA LYS A 63 -3.31 -9.33 -1.81
C LYS A 63 -1.91 -9.74 -2.26
N ARG A 64 -1.61 -11.04 -2.19
CA ARG A 64 -0.33 -11.58 -2.68
C ARG A 64 -0.39 -11.75 -4.20
N SER A 65 0.60 -11.21 -4.91
CA SER A 65 0.74 -11.41 -6.35
C SER A 65 1.27 -12.83 -6.65
N SER A 66 0.66 -13.52 -7.61
CA SER A 66 1.10 -14.83 -8.13
C SER A 66 2.18 -14.71 -9.22
N ILE A 67 2.71 -13.52 -9.49
CA ILE A 67 3.65 -13.28 -10.60
C ILE A 67 4.85 -14.25 -10.62
N ASN A 68 5.44 -14.53 -9.46
CA ASN A 68 6.58 -15.43 -9.35
C ASN A 68 6.22 -16.89 -9.64
N PHE A 69 4.97 -17.30 -9.42
CA PHE A 69 4.49 -18.62 -9.81
C PHE A 69 4.42 -18.73 -11.34
N HIS A 70 3.86 -17.73 -12.02
CA HIS A 70 3.77 -17.72 -13.49
C HIS A 70 5.15 -17.61 -14.16
N LEU A 71 6.03 -16.74 -13.66
CA LEU A 71 7.39 -16.59 -14.20
C LEU A 71 8.24 -17.86 -14.04
N ALA A 72 8.05 -18.62 -12.95
CA ALA A 72 8.73 -19.90 -12.78
C ALA A 72 8.26 -20.94 -13.82
N ARG A 73 6.98 -20.91 -14.23
CA ARG A 73 6.42 -21.82 -15.23
C ARG A 73 6.84 -21.43 -16.66
N LEU A 74 6.83 -20.14 -16.97
CA LEU A 74 7.15 -19.60 -18.30
C LEU A 74 8.67 -19.44 -18.54
N GLY A 75 9.49 -19.56 -17.50
CA GLY A 75 10.92 -19.28 -17.57
C GLY A 75 11.66 -20.04 -18.68
N ARG A 76 11.29 -21.29 -18.96
CA ARG A 76 11.88 -22.09 -20.06
C ARG A 76 11.58 -21.50 -21.44
N GLN A 77 10.35 -21.04 -21.64
CA GLN A 77 9.91 -20.47 -22.93
C GLN A 77 10.54 -19.10 -23.18
N VAL A 78 10.69 -18.29 -22.13
CA VAL A 78 11.19 -16.90 -22.24
C VAL A 78 12.71 -16.83 -22.30
N LEU A 79 13.42 -17.73 -21.61
CA LEU A 79 14.89 -17.74 -21.57
C LEU A 79 15.54 -18.54 -22.72
N GLY A 80 14.74 -19.14 -23.62
CA GLY A 80 15.25 -19.85 -24.80
C GLY A 80 16.18 -21.02 -24.46
N ARG A 81 15.97 -21.66 -23.31
CA ARG A 81 16.63 -22.88 -22.82
C ARG A 81 15.60 -23.92 -22.42
#